data_AF-A0A8J8KII9-F1
#
_entry.id   AF-A0A8J8KII9-F1
#
_cell.length_a   1.000
_cell.length_b   1.000
_cell.length_c   1.000
_cell.angle_alpha   90.00
_cell.angle_beta   90.00
_cell.angle_gamma   90.00
#
_symmetry.space_group_name_H-M   'P 1'
#
loop_
_entity.id
_entity.type
_entity.pdbx_description
1 polymer ?
#
loop_
_entity_poly.entity_id
_entity_poly.type
_entity_poly.pdbx_seq_one_letter_code
_entity_poly.pdbx_strand_id
1 'polypeptide(L)' 'MFRRILLAAACIVAATTAALSSSPAQAATTQQTFITFYGWYDNTPPGGDIAYPQIHSTAGGKGTYADPITFASATA' A
#
# COMPACT_ATOMS: atom_id res chain seq x y z
N MET A 1 33.94 18.28 37.33
CA MET A 1 33.30 16.95 37.43
C MET A 1 31.83 16.98 37.03
N PHE A 2 31.03 17.93 37.54
CA PHE A 2 29.59 18.09 37.23
C PHE A 2 29.21 18.18 35.73
N ARG A 3 29.99 18.88 34.91
CA ARG A 3 29.71 19.02 33.46
C ARG A 3 29.79 17.71 32.66
N ARG A 4 30.62 16.75 33.13
CA ARG A 4 30.73 15.42 32.52
C ARG A 4 29.54 14.52 32.91
N ILE A 5 29.03 14.69 34.13
CA ILE A 5 27.84 13.97 34.63
C ILE A 5 26.58 14.48 33.93
N LEU A 6 26.45 15.79 33.72
CA LEU A 6 25.34 16.40 32.98
C LEU A 6 25.31 15.97 31.50
N LEU A 7 26.47 15.89 30.83
CA LEU A 7 26.54 15.39 29.45
C LEU A 7 26.15 13.90 29.36
N ALA A 8 26.64 13.07 30.28
CA ALA A 8 26.28 11.66 30.31
C ALA A 8 24.78 11.45 30.55
N ALA A 9 24.18 12.21 31.47
CA ALA A 9 22.74 12.17 31.72
C ALA A 9 21.92 12.63 30.51
N ALA A 10 22.35 13.68 29.81
CA ALA A 10 21.70 14.15 28.58
C ALA A 10 21.78 13.11 27.44
N CYS A 11 22.91 12.42 27.29
CA CYS A 11 23.05 11.33 26.31
C CYS A 11 22.15 10.13 26.65
N ILE A 12 22.02 9.78 27.93
CA ILE A 12 21.15 8.69 28.37
C ILE A 12 19.68 9.04 28.10
N VAL A 13 19.26 10.28 28.39
CA VAL A 13 17.88 10.74 28.12
C VAL A 13 17.59 10.79 26.63
N ALA A 14 18.54 11.24 25.80
CA ALA A 14 18.37 11.27 24.35
C ALA A 14 18.31 9.86 23.74
N ALA A 15 19.06 8.90 24.28
CA ALA A 15 19.03 7.52 23.81
C ALA A 15 17.73 6.79 24.19
N THR A 16 17.18 7.06 25.37
CA THR A 16 15.91 6.43 25.81
C THR A 16 14.71 6.97 25.04
N THR A 17 14.64 8.26 24.73
CA THR A 17 13.54 8.83 23.94
C THR A 17 13.54 8.38 22.49
N ALA A 18 14.72 8.19 21.88
CA ALA A 18 14.85 7.64 20.53
C ALA A 18 14.37 6.17 20.47
N ALA A 19 14.70 5.36 21.47
CA ALA A 19 14.29 3.96 21.54
C ALA A 19 12.77 3.77 21.77
N LEU A 20 12.10 4.74 22.42
CA LEU A 20 10.66 4.72 22.64
C LEU A 20 9.83 5.19 21.43
N SER A 21 10.48 5.79 20.43
CA SER A 21 9.80 6.43 19.29
C SER A 21 9.73 5.55 18.03
N SER A 22 10.37 4.38 18.02
CA SER A 22 10.36 3.49 16.86
C SER A 22 9.16 2.55 16.90
N SER A 23 8.00 3.02 16.44
CA SER A 23 6.90 2.12 16.09
C SER A 23 7.28 1.34 14.83
N PRO A 24 7.21 -0.01 14.82
CA PRO A 24 7.42 -0.76 13.59
C PRO A 24 6.33 -0.40 12.58
N ALA A 25 6.72 -0.12 11.33
CA ALA A 25 5.76 0.05 10.25
C ALA A 25 4.99 -1.25 10.06
N GLN A 26 3.65 -1.20 10.00
CA GLN A 26 2.87 -2.37 9.61
C GLN A 26 3.15 -2.69 8.14
N ALA A 27 3.74 -3.87 7.90
CA ALA A 27 3.86 -4.38 6.53
C ALA A 27 2.47 -4.69 5.97
N ALA A 28 2.25 -4.36 4.70
CA ALA A 28 1.04 -4.80 4.00
C ALA A 28 1.01 -6.32 3.91
N THR A 29 -0.13 -6.93 4.23
CA THR A 29 -0.34 -8.38 4.06
C THR A 29 -1.25 -8.62 2.86
N THR A 30 -0.91 -9.61 2.04
CA THR A 30 -1.82 -10.09 0.99
C THR A 30 -2.88 -10.95 1.65
N GLN A 31 -4.15 -10.70 1.32
CA GLN A 31 -5.26 -11.52 1.79
C GLN A 31 -6.06 -12.03 0.58
N GLN A 32 -6.41 -13.31 0.61
CA GLN A 32 -7.33 -13.86 -0.36
C GLN A 32 -8.73 -13.29 -0.11
N THR A 33 -9.32 -12.69 -1.13
CA THR A 33 -10.65 -12.06 -1.06
C THR A 33 -11.51 -12.60 -2.20
N PHE A 34 -12.80 -12.80 -1.94
CA PHE A 34 -13.79 -13.09 -2.96
C PHE A 34 -14.57 -11.81 -3.28
N ILE A 35 -14.62 -11.44 -4.55
CA ILE A 35 -15.34 -10.27 -5.03
C ILE A 35 -16.45 -10.74 -5.96
N THR A 36 -17.69 -10.39 -5.63
CA THR A 36 -18.83 -10.58 -6.53
C THR A 36 -19.00 -9.29 -7.35
N PHE A 37 -18.80 -9.40 -8.66
CA PHE A 37 -18.95 -8.28 -9.58
C PHE A 37 -20.28 -8.37 -10.33
N TYR A 38 -20.99 -7.25 -10.42
CA TYR A 38 -22.19 -7.10 -11.24
C TYR A 38 -21.83 -6.20 -12.42
N GLY A 39 -21.77 -6.77 -13.62
CA GLY A 39 -21.53 -6.00 -14.84
C GLY A 39 -22.71 -5.09 -15.20
N TRP A 40 -22.44 -4.08 -16.03
CA TRP A 40 -23.45 -3.23 -16.66
C TRP A 40 -23.30 -3.28 -18.19
N TYR A 41 -24.23 -2.66 -18.92
CA TYR A 41 -24.26 -2.70 -20.39
C TYR A 41 -23.09 -1.95 -21.05
N ASP A 42 -22.34 -1.13 -20.29
CA ASP A 42 -21.18 -0.36 -20.74
C ASP A 42 -19.95 -1.21 -21.09
N ASN A 43 -19.99 -2.53 -20.84
CA ASN A 43 -19.03 -3.51 -21.36
C ASN A 43 -19.68 -4.52 -22.32
N THR A 44 -20.66 -4.07 -23.12
CA THR A 44 -21.24 -4.86 -24.23
C THR A 44 -20.83 -4.25 -25.58
N PRO A 45 -20.15 -5.01 -26.48
CA PRO A 45 -19.71 -6.40 -26.34
C PRO A 45 -18.59 -6.57 -25.29
N PRO A 46 -18.35 -7.81 -24.80
CA PRO A 46 -17.29 -8.11 -23.84
C PRO A 46 -15.93 -7.58 -24.32
N GLY A 47 -15.20 -6.90 -23.44
CA GLY A 47 -13.93 -6.26 -23.77
C GLY A 47 -13.17 -5.78 -22.55
N GLY A 48 -11.90 -5.44 -22.74
CA GLY A 48 -10.99 -4.97 -21.69
C GLY A 48 -11.00 -3.46 -21.47
N ASP A 49 -11.89 -2.72 -22.12
CA ASP A 49 -11.92 -1.26 -22.04
C ASP A 49 -12.23 -0.80 -20.62
N ILE A 50 -11.43 0.14 -20.12
CA ILE A 50 -11.56 0.73 -18.79
C ILE A 50 -11.82 2.22 -18.89
N ALA A 51 -12.65 2.72 -17.98
CA ALA A 51 -12.84 4.15 -17.85
C ALA A 51 -11.56 4.79 -17.29
N TYR A 52 -11.08 5.86 -17.93
CA TYR A 52 -9.93 6.65 -17.50
C TYR A 52 -8.59 5.88 -17.46
N PRO A 53 -8.07 5.41 -18.61
CA PRO A 53 -6.76 4.79 -18.66
C PRO A 53 -5.69 5.80 -18.24
N GLN A 54 -4.96 5.49 -17.17
CA GLN A 54 -3.83 6.29 -16.67
C GLN A 54 -2.55 5.45 -16.59
N ILE A 55 -2.66 4.26 -15.98
CA ILE A 55 -1.54 3.32 -15.79
C ILE A 55 -1.67 2.05 -16.64
N HIS A 56 -2.89 1.65 -16.99
CA HIS A 56 -3.18 0.52 -17.89
C HIS A 56 -4.01 1.00 -19.09
N SER A 57 -3.84 0.33 -20.22
CA SER A 57 -4.67 0.54 -21.42
C SER A 57 -5.83 -0.45 -21.54
N THR A 58 -5.85 -1.48 -20.70
CA THR A 58 -6.90 -2.52 -20.63
C THR A 58 -7.04 -2.98 -19.18
N ALA A 59 -8.19 -3.53 -18.81
CA ALA A 59 -8.39 -4.20 -17.53
C ALA A 59 -7.36 -5.32 -17.31
N GLY A 60 -6.92 -5.51 -16.07
CA GLY A 60 -5.93 -6.51 -15.67
C GLY A 60 -5.03 -6.03 -14.54
N GLY A 61 -3.78 -6.54 -14.50
CA GLY A 61 -2.76 -6.15 -13.52
C GLY A 61 -2.36 -7.28 -12.57
N LYS A 62 -1.29 -7.07 -11.79
CA LYS A 62 -0.69 -8.09 -10.90
C LYS A 62 -1.17 -8.03 -9.44
N GLY A 63 -1.88 -6.98 -9.06
CA GLY A 63 -2.37 -6.79 -7.68
C GLY A 63 -1.32 -6.24 -6.74
N THR A 64 -0.33 -5.50 -7.26
CA THR A 64 0.69 -4.82 -6.46
C THR A 64 0.44 -3.32 -6.42
N TYR A 65 1.12 -2.60 -5.52
CA TYR A 65 1.00 -1.13 -5.47
C TYR A 65 1.40 -0.46 -6.81
N ALA A 66 2.43 -0.97 -7.48
CA ALA A 66 2.90 -0.44 -8.76
C ALA A 66 2.10 -0.94 -9.97
N ASP A 67 1.32 -2.02 -9.80
CA ASP A 67 0.55 -2.68 -10.85
C ASP A 67 -0.76 -3.22 -10.24
N PRO A 68 -1.71 -2.33 -9.91
CA PRO A 68 -2.97 -2.68 -9.25
C PRO A 68 -3.90 -3.47 -10.18
N ILE A 69 -4.88 -4.18 -9.62
CA ILE A 69 -5.88 -4.88 -10.45
C ILE A 69 -7.00 -3.91 -10.84
N THR A 70 -7.32 -3.87 -12.13
CA THR A 70 -8.54 -3.31 -12.71
C THR A 70 -9.34 -4.45 -13.36
N PHE A 71 -10.66 -4.31 -13.44
CA PHE A 71 -11.54 -5.35 -13.95
C PHE A 71 -12.54 -4.75 -14.95
N ALA A 72 -12.82 -5.49 -16.02
CA ALA A 72 -13.88 -5.21 -16.98
C ALA A 72 -14.55 -6.54 -17.32
N SER A 73 -15.70 -6.50 -18.00
CA SER A 73 -16.39 -7.71 -18.48
C SER A 73 -15.67 -8.38 -19.66
N ALA A 74 -14.34 -8.46 -19.58
CA ALA A 74 -13.47 -9.14 -20.54
C ALA A 74 -13.45 -10.65 -20.26
N THR A 75 -13.14 -11.43 -21.29
CA THR A 75 -12.73 -12.82 -21.06
C THR A 75 -11.33 -12.81 -20.43
N ALA A 76 -11.14 -13.67 -19.42
CA ALA A 76 -9.89 -13.80 -18.67
C ALA A 76 -8.69 -14.18 -19.56
#